data_AF-A0A2I0R5Z1-F1
#
_entry.id   AF-A0A2I0R5Z1-F1
#
_cell.length_a   1.000
_cell.length_b   1.000
_cell.length_c   1.000
_cell.angle_alpha   90.00
_cell.angle_beta   90.00
_cell.angle_gamma   90.00
#
_symmetry.space_group_name_H-M   'P 1'
#
loop_
_entity.id
_entity.type
_entity.pdbx_description
1 polymer ?
#
loop_
_entity_poly.entity_id
_entity_poly.type
_entity_poly.pdbx_seq_one_letter_code
_entity_poly.pdbx_strand_id
1 'polypeptide(L)'
;MNNEKNLNILGLIIKILIAAPALIFGFIVMTSGVNADSADVEKLAFMDSLAFNGVINISLYAIAITVVLILIFFVVLLIMRPLQAIKSILGIIIAGVLFFILYSMGTTDSLESLNVVGDITASQSAIDFTHAGIYTAIIGLAVCSVVAIFMGFIVKLFKN
;
A
#
# COMPACT_ATOMS: atom_id res chain seq x y z
N MET A 1 19.09 26.34 7.39
CA MET A 1 19.86 25.89 6.20
C MET A 1 20.64 24.58 6.39
N ASN A 2 21.73 24.49 7.18
CA ASN A 2 22.50 23.22 7.26
C ASN A 2 21.70 22.05 7.88
N ASN A 3 20.91 22.31 8.94
CA ASN A 3 20.11 21.26 9.59
C ASN A 3 18.96 20.75 8.71
N GLU A 4 18.30 21.63 7.95
CA GLU A 4 17.22 21.24 7.02
C GLU A 4 17.76 20.40 5.86
N LYS A 5 18.94 20.78 5.33
CA LYS A 5 19.61 19.99 4.30
C LYS A 5 19.99 18.60 4.81
N ASN A 6 20.52 18.51 6.04
CA ASN A 6 20.86 17.23 6.66
C ASN A 6 19.63 16.37 6.94
N LEU A 7 18.52 16.96 7.39
CA LEU A 7 17.24 16.27 7.59
C LEU A 7 16.66 15.74 6.26
N ASN A 8 16.74 16.53 5.18
CA ASN A 8 16.29 16.10 3.86
C ASN A 8 17.15 14.95 3.31
N ILE A 9 18.47 15.00 3.49
CA ILE A 9 19.38 13.93 3.09
C ILE A 9 19.12 12.66 3.91
N LEU A 10 18.95 12.78 5.24
CA LEU A 10 18.59 11.65 6.10
C LEU A 10 17.27 11.01 5.66
N GLY A 11 16.25 11.83 5.40
CA GLY A 11 14.96 11.36 4.91
C GLY A 11 15.07 10.67 3.56
N LEU A 12 15.93 11.14 2.67
CA LEU A 12 16.22 10.48 1.38
C LEU A 12 16.92 9.13 1.59
N ILE A 13 17.92 9.06 2.47
CA ILE A 13 18.66 7.83 2.76
C ILE A 13 17.73 6.76 3.31
N ILE A 14 16.86 7.10 4.27
CA ILE A 14 15.88 6.17 4.84
C ILE A 14 14.93 5.66 3.74
N LYS A 15 14.44 6.55 2.88
CA LYS A 15 13.58 6.17 1.74
C LYS A 15 14.29 5.22 0.79
N ILE A 16 15.54 5.48 0.44
CA ILE A 16 16.33 4.63 -0.45
C ILE A 16 16.62 3.27 0.21
N LEU A 17 16.99 3.25 1.48
CA LEU A 17 17.27 2.02 2.23
C LEU A 17 16.07 1.07 2.29
N ILE A 18 14.85 1.60 2.27
CA ILE A 18 13.63 0.79 2.30
C ILE A 18 13.15 0.48 0.88
N ALA A 19 13.07 1.50 0.01
CA ALA A 19 12.49 1.36 -1.31
C ALA A 19 13.40 0.59 -2.28
N ALA A 20 14.72 0.80 -2.22
CA ALA A 20 15.63 0.17 -3.18
C ALA A 20 15.68 -1.36 -3.02
N PRO A 21 15.81 -1.95 -1.81
CA PRO A 21 15.73 -3.40 -1.65
C PRO A 21 14.37 -3.96 -2.06
N ALA A 22 13.27 -3.28 -1.74
CA ALA A 22 11.92 -3.68 -2.14
C ALA A 22 11.80 -3.77 -3.68
N LEU A 23 12.30 -2.75 -4.38
CA LEU A 23 12.29 -2.70 -5.84
C LEU A 23 13.22 -3.74 -6.46
N ILE A 24 14.41 -3.97 -5.90
CA ILE A 24 15.37 -4.97 -6.41
C ILE A 24 14.77 -6.37 -6.27
N PHE A 25 14.32 -6.75 -5.07
CA PHE A 25 13.70 -8.06 -4.85
C PHE A 25 12.42 -8.22 -5.67
N GLY A 26 11.59 -7.17 -5.74
CA GLY A 26 10.38 -7.15 -6.56
C GLY A 26 10.69 -7.37 -8.04
N PHE A 27 11.72 -6.71 -8.57
CA PHE A 27 12.15 -6.88 -9.95
C PHE A 27 12.63 -8.30 -10.21
N ILE A 28 13.46 -8.87 -9.32
CA ILE A 28 13.93 -10.27 -9.44
C ILE A 28 12.74 -11.25 -9.46
N VAL A 29 11.75 -11.04 -8.59
CA VAL A 29 10.52 -11.84 -8.54
C VAL A 29 9.73 -11.72 -9.84
N MET A 30 9.58 -10.51 -10.38
CA MET A 30 8.85 -10.28 -11.64
C MET A 30 9.57 -10.85 -12.87
N THR A 31 10.90 -10.91 -12.86
CA THR A 31 11.71 -11.41 -13.97
C THR A 31 12.13 -12.87 -13.83
N SER A 32 11.60 -13.60 -12.84
CA SER A 32 12.00 -14.98 -12.55
C SER A 32 11.61 -15.98 -13.65
N GLY A 33 10.62 -15.63 -14.48
CA GLY A 33 10.07 -16.50 -15.52
C GLY A 33 9.09 -17.56 -14.98
N VAL A 34 8.92 -17.66 -13.65
CA VAL A 34 7.96 -18.56 -13.02
C VAL A 34 6.58 -17.93 -13.05
N ASN A 35 5.59 -18.68 -13.56
CA ASN A 35 4.22 -18.19 -13.70
C ASN A 35 3.20 -19.27 -13.32
N ALA A 36 1.91 -18.97 -13.53
CA ALA A 36 0.80 -19.84 -13.15
C ALA A 36 0.82 -21.20 -13.87
N ASP A 37 1.46 -21.28 -15.04
CA ASP A 37 1.56 -22.48 -15.88
C ASP A 37 2.87 -23.27 -15.65
N SER A 38 3.79 -22.76 -14.81
CA SER A 38 5.02 -23.46 -14.44
C SER A 38 4.74 -24.74 -13.66
N ALA A 39 5.66 -25.71 -13.72
CA ALA A 39 5.56 -26.94 -12.95
C ALA A 39 5.57 -26.67 -11.44
N ASP A 40 4.83 -27.45 -10.65
CA ASP A 40 4.69 -27.23 -9.20
C ASP A 40 6.03 -27.22 -8.46
N VAL A 41 6.99 -28.03 -8.91
CA VAL A 41 8.35 -28.07 -8.35
C VAL A 41 9.07 -26.73 -8.53
N GLU A 42 8.90 -26.07 -9.68
CA GLU A 42 9.50 -24.76 -9.96
C GLU A 42 8.83 -23.66 -9.14
N LYS A 43 7.50 -23.73 -8.98
CA LYS A 43 6.73 -22.81 -8.12
C LYS A 43 7.20 -22.89 -6.67
N LEU A 44 7.35 -24.09 -6.12
CA LEU A 44 7.81 -24.29 -4.74
C LEU A 44 9.25 -23.82 -4.53
N ALA A 45 10.16 -24.16 -5.44
CA ALA A 45 11.54 -23.69 -5.38
C ALA A 45 11.64 -22.16 -5.49
N PHE A 46 10.78 -21.54 -6.29
CA PHE A 46 10.69 -20.09 -6.40
C PHE A 46 10.14 -19.44 -5.12
N MET A 47 9.09 -20.00 -4.52
CA MET A 47 8.53 -19.51 -3.26
C MET A 47 9.53 -19.60 -2.10
N ASP A 48 10.40 -20.62 -2.09
CA ASP A 48 11.48 -20.76 -1.09
C ASP A 48 12.70 -19.85 -1.38
N SER A 49 12.75 -19.22 -2.55
CA SER A 49 13.90 -18.39 -2.95
C SER A 49 14.07 -17.17 -2.04
N LEU A 50 15.33 -16.72 -1.90
CA LEU A 50 15.68 -15.51 -1.16
C LEU A 50 14.95 -14.26 -1.69
N ALA A 51 14.70 -14.20 -3.01
CA ALA A 51 14.04 -13.06 -3.61
C ALA A 51 12.55 -13.02 -3.24
N PHE A 52 11.86 -14.15 -3.34
CA PHE A 52 10.44 -14.23 -2.97
C PHE A 52 10.23 -13.97 -1.48
N ASN A 53 11.02 -14.64 -0.62
CA ASN A 53 11.01 -14.39 0.82
C ASN A 53 11.39 -12.93 1.16
N GLY A 54 12.34 -12.34 0.42
CA GLY A 54 12.73 -10.94 0.57
C GLY A 54 11.57 -9.98 0.33
N VAL A 55 10.83 -10.15 -0.76
CA VAL A 55 9.65 -9.32 -1.05
C VAL A 55 8.59 -9.48 0.03
N ILE A 56 8.22 -10.71 0.38
CA ILE A 56 7.17 -10.97 1.39
C ILE A 56 7.52 -10.33 2.73
N ASN A 57 8.75 -10.51 3.22
CA ASN A 57 9.17 -9.96 4.51
C ASN A 57 9.21 -8.43 4.49
N ILE A 58 9.74 -7.81 3.42
CA ILE A 58 9.75 -6.35 3.29
C ILE A 58 8.32 -5.80 3.26
N SER A 59 7.40 -6.45 2.54
CA SER A 59 6.00 -6.05 2.52
C SER A 59 5.36 -6.14 3.91
N LEU A 60 5.59 -7.22 4.66
CA LEU A 60 5.07 -7.37 6.02
C LEU A 60 5.62 -6.29 6.96
N TYR A 61 6.93 -6.02 6.92
CA TYR A 61 7.52 -4.96 7.74
C TYR A 61 7.01 -3.57 7.33
N ALA A 62 6.86 -3.30 6.04
CA ALA A 62 6.34 -2.04 5.55
C ALA A 62 4.91 -1.80 6.05
N ILE A 63 4.05 -2.83 6.00
CA ILE A 63 2.68 -2.75 6.53
C ILE A 63 2.70 -2.48 8.04
N ALA A 64 3.46 -3.27 8.81
CA ALA A 64 3.53 -3.11 10.26
C ALA A 64 4.04 -1.73 10.69
N ILE A 65 5.14 -1.25 10.09
CA ILE A 65 5.71 0.07 10.35
C ILE A 65 4.72 1.16 9.94
N THR A 66 4.04 1.02 8.80
CA THR A 66 3.05 2.00 8.34
C THR A 66 1.91 2.14 9.34
N VAL A 67 1.37 1.03 9.85
CA VAL A 67 0.31 1.06 10.87
C VAL A 67 0.79 1.79 12.13
N VAL A 68 1.97 1.48 12.64
CA VAL A 68 2.54 2.15 13.83
C VAL A 68 2.74 3.64 13.58
N LEU A 69 3.31 4.03 12.44
CA LEU A 69 3.54 5.43 12.09
C LEU A 69 2.23 6.22 11.94
N ILE A 70 1.20 5.62 11.34
CA ILE A 70 -0.14 6.23 11.23
C ILE A 70 -0.70 6.48 12.63
N LEU A 71 -0.65 5.49 13.53
CA LEU A 71 -1.15 5.66 14.90
C LEU A 71 -0.40 6.77 15.65
N ILE A 72 0.94 6.78 15.58
CA ILE A 72 1.75 7.84 16.20
C ILE A 72 1.39 9.20 15.60
N PHE A 73 1.25 9.29 14.29
CA PHE A 73 0.87 10.53 13.60
C PHE A 73 -0.46 11.06 14.12
N PHE A 74 -1.48 10.21 14.25
CA PHE A 74 -2.78 10.63 14.78
C PHE A 74 -2.72 11.07 16.24
N VAL A 75 -1.99 10.34 17.09
CA VAL A 75 -1.82 10.72 18.51
C VAL A 75 -1.16 12.09 18.63
N VAL A 76 -0.04 12.30 17.92
CA VAL A 76 0.67 13.58 17.90
C VAL A 76 -0.22 14.70 17.35
N LEU A 77 -0.94 14.44 16.26
CA LEU A 77 -1.83 15.42 15.64
C LEU A 77 -3.00 15.79 16.57
N LEU A 78 -3.54 14.83 17.31
CA LEU A 78 -4.63 15.06 18.28
C LEU A 78 -4.16 15.95 19.43
N ILE A 79 -2.95 15.72 19.94
CA ILE A 79 -2.36 16.54 21.03
C ILE A 79 -2.04 17.94 20.54
N MET A 80 -1.39 18.07 19.37
CA MET A 80 -0.87 19.36 18.91
C MET A 80 -1.94 20.22 18.21
N ARG A 81 -2.84 19.60 17.44
CA ARG A 81 -3.80 20.29 16.54
C ARG A 81 -5.12 19.51 16.43
N PRO A 82 -5.94 19.45 17.49
CA PRO A 82 -7.12 18.57 17.57
C PRO A 82 -8.15 18.82 16.46
N LEU A 83 -8.40 20.09 16.08
CA LEU A 83 -9.33 20.41 14.99
C LEU A 83 -8.87 19.85 13.63
N GLN A 84 -7.56 19.74 13.41
CA GLN A 84 -7.01 19.14 12.20
C GLN A 84 -7.04 17.61 12.28
N ALA A 85 -6.81 17.04 13.45
CA ALA A 85 -6.97 15.61 13.67
C ALA A 85 -8.38 15.14 13.30
N ILE A 86 -9.43 15.89 13.71
CA ILE A 86 -10.82 15.58 13.35
C ILE A 86 -11.03 15.57 11.83
N LYS A 87 -10.48 16.56 11.10
CA LYS A 87 -10.55 16.60 9.63
C LYS A 87 -9.82 15.41 8.99
N SER A 88 -8.68 15.01 9.52
CA SER A 88 -7.94 13.83 9.06
C SER A 88 -8.71 12.53 9.32
N ILE A 89 -9.39 12.41 10.46
CA ILE A 89 -10.25 11.26 10.79
C ILE A 89 -11.41 11.17 9.80
N LEU A 90 -12.01 12.30 9.38
CA LEU A 90 -13.07 12.30 8.38
C LEU A 90 -12.62 11.67 7.06
N GLY A 91 -11.37 11.92 6.64
CA GLY A 91 -10.78 11.27 5.46
C GLY A 91 -10.70 9.75 5.60
N ILE A 92 -10.31 9.24 6.77
CA ILE A 92 -10.31 7.79 7.05
C ILE A 92 -11.73 7.24 7.00
N ILE A 93 -12.70 7.93 7.58
CA ILE A 93 -14.10 7.49 7.58
C ILE A 93 -14.61 7.39 6.13
N ILE A 94 -14.35 8.38 5.28
CA ILE A 94 -14.75 8.36 3.86
C ILE A 94 -14.10 7.18 3.14
N ALA A 95 -12.81 6.93 3.35
CA ALA A 95 -12.12 5.77 2.78
C ALA A 95 -12.72 4.45 3.29
N GLY A 96 -13.08 4.36 4.57
CA GLY A 96 -13.75 3.21 5.16
C GLY A 96 -15.14 2.97 4.57
N VAL A 97 -15.92 4.03 4.32
CA VAL A 97 -17.22 3.92 3.65
C VAL A 97 -17.04 3.40 2.23
N LEU A 98 -16.08 3.96 1.46
CA LEU A 98 -15.76 3.47 0.12
C LEU A 98 -15.36 1.99 0.15
N PHE A 99 -14.50 1.61 1.10
CA PHE A 99 -14.09 0.23 1.30
C PHE A 99 -15.29 -0.69 1.52
N PHE A 100 -16.20 -0.34 2.43
CA PHE A 100 -17.37 -1.16 2.71
C PHE A 100 -18.35 -1.23 1.53
N ILE A 101 -18.48 -0.17 0.73
CA ILE A 101 -19.25 -0.20 -0.51
C ILE A 101 -18.64 -1.21 -1.47
N LEU A 102 -17.33 -1.12 -1.73
CA LEU A 102 -16.63 -2.04 -2.63
C LEU A 102 -16.63 -3.48 -2.12
N TYR A 103 -16.43 -3.69 -0.82
CA TYR A 103 -16.50 -5.00 -0.20
C TYR A 103 -17.90 -5.62 -0.33
N SER A 104 -18.95 -4.80 -0.18
CA SER A 104 -20.33 -5.26 -0.32
C SER A 104 -20.72 -5.53 -1.77
N MET A 105 -20.06 -4.88 -2.74
CA MET A 105 -20.19 -5.20 -4.17
C MET A 105 -19.55 -6.55 -4.49
N GLY A 106 -18.55 -6.99 -3.72
CA GLY A 106 -17.78 -8.20 -3.95
C GLY A 106 -16.88 -8.10 -5.18
N THR A 107 -16.12 -9.17 -5.46
CA THR A 107 -15.41 -9.31 -6.73
C THR A 107 -15.95 -10.46 -7.56
N THR A 108 -15.71 -10.40 -8.88
CA THR A 108 -15.88 -11.53 -9.79
C THR A 108 -14.70 -12.50 -9.75
N ASP A 109 -13.62 -12.15 -9.04
CA ASP A 109 -12.45 -13.02 -8.88
C ASP A 109 -12.81 -14.24 -8.02
N SER A 110 -12.37 -15.42 -8.46
CA SER A 110 -12.51 -16.70 -7.76
C SER A 110 -11.15 -17.34 -7.52
N LEU A 111 -11.13 -18.38 -6.66
CA LEU A 111 -9.92 -19.19 -6.45
C LEU A 111 -9.41 -19.82 -7.75
N GLU A 112 -10.33 -20.26 -8.61
CA GLU A 112 -9.99 -20.83 -9.93
C GLU A 112 -9.37 -19.79 -10.85
N SER A 113 -9.93 -18.57 -10.90
CA SER A 113 -9.36 -17.50 -11.73
C SER A 113 -8.00 -17.00 -11.22
N LEU A 114 -7.76 -17.11 -9.91
CA LEU A 114 -6.52 -16.69 -9.26
C LEU A 114 -5.43 -17.78 -9.26
N ASN A 115 -5.75 -19.00 -9.74
CA ASN A 115 -4.85 -20.15 -9.78
C ASN A 115 -4.07 -20.36 -8.47
N VAL A 116 -4.78 -20.23 -7.34
CA VAL A 116 -4.18 -20.43 -6.00
C VAL A 116 -3.98 -21.93 -5.81
N VAL A 117 -2.76 -22.41 -6.02
CA VAL A 117 -2.40 -23.84 -5.90
C VAL A 117 -1.98 -24.17 -4.45
N GLY A 118 -2.56 -25.24 -3.89
CA GLY A 118 -2.22 -25.80 -2.57
C GLY A 118 -3.39 -25.81 -1.57
N ASP A 119 -3.17 -26.34 -0.37
CA ASP A 119 -4.14 -26.34 0.76
C ASP A 119 -4.46 -24.91 1.28
N ILE A 120 -3.88 -23.87 0.69
CA ILE A 120 -4.14 -22.47 1.03
C ILE A 120 -5.40 -22.01 0.28
N THR A 121 -6.56 -22.40 0.79
CA THR A 121 -7.83 -21.86 0.31
C THR A 121 -8.12 -20.53 1.01
N ALA A 122 -7.93 -19.41 0.32
CA ALA A 122 -8.50 -18.15 0.78
C ALA A 122 -10.03 -18.23 0.67
N SER A 123 -10.76 -17.88 1.72
CA SER A 123 -12.23 -17.80 1.62
C SER A 123 -12.62 -16.73 0.61
N GLN A 124 -13.77 -16.87 -0.06
CA GLN A 124 -14.27 -15.83 -0.97
C GLN A 124 -14.34 -14.46 -0.26
N SER A 125 -14.71 -14.45 1.03
CA SER A 125 -14.68 -13.24 1.85
C SER A 125 -13.29 -12.60 1.98
N ALA A 126 -12.22 -13.39 2.04
CA ALA A 126 -10.85 -12.87 2.08
C ALA A 126 -10.43 -12.28 0.72
N ILE A 127 -10.91 -12.88 -0.38
CA ILE A 127 -10.70 -12.38 -1.74
C ILE A 127 -11.43 -11.05 -1.93
N ASP A 128 -12.72 -10.99 -1.59
CA ASP A 128 -13.55 -9.78 -1.65
C ASP A 128 -12.96 -8.65 -0.79
N PHE A 129 -12.49 -8.98 0.42
CA PHE A 129 -11.85 -8.03 1.34
C PHE A 129 -10.58 -7.44 0.73
N THR A 130 -9.73 -8.30 0.18
CA THR A 130 -8.45 -7.89 -0.43
C THR A 130 -8.69 -7.04 -1.67
N HIS A 131 -9.62 -7.45 -2.54
CA HIS A 131 -10.02 -6.72 -3.74
C HIS A 131 -10.52 -5.32 -3.38
N ALA A 132 -11.48 -5.21 -2.45
CA ALA A 132 -12.00 -3.94 -1.98
C ALA A 132 -10.90 -3.03 -1.38
N GLY A 133 -9.96 -3.62 -0.64
CA GLY A 133 -8.81 -2.91 -0.06
C GLY A 133 -7.90 -2.31 -1.12
N ILE A 134 -7.54 -3.10 -2.14
CA ILE A 134 -6.69 -2.65 -3.27
C ILE A 134 -7.37 -1.50 -4.02
N TYR A 135 -8.64 -1.66 -4.40
CA TYR A 135 -9.37 -0.61 -5.13
C TYR A 135 -9.55 0.66 -4.29
N THR A 136 -9.82 0.54 -3.00
CA THR A 136 -9.89 1.69 -2.09
C THR A 136 -8.56 2.45 -2.07
N ALA A 137 -7.44 1.73 -2.00
CA ALA A 137 -6.11 2.33 -2.02
C ALA A 137 -5.81 3.02 -3.36
N ILE A 138 -6.10 2.37 -4.49
CA ILE A 138 -5.88 2.91 -5.84
C ILE A 138 -6.73 4.16 -6.07
N ILE A 139 -8.02 4.11 -5.73
CA ILE A 139 -8.94 5.25 -5.87
C ILE A 139 -8.46 6.40 -4.96
N GLY A 140 -8.11 6.11 -3.71
CA GLY A 140 -7.58 7.11 -2.78
C GLY A 140 -6.31 7.78 -3.31
N LEU A 141 -5.37 6.99 -3.83
CA LEU A 141 -4.14 7.50 -4.45
C LEU A 141 -4.45 8.36 -5.69
N ALA A 142 -5.35 7.92 -6.55
CA ALA A 142 -5.75 8.66 -7.75
C ALA A 142 -6.39 10.01 -7.38
N VAL A 143 -7.38 10.01 -6.48
CA VAL A 143 -8.06 11.23 -6.02
C VAL A 143 -7.07 12.19 -5.36
N CYS A 144 -6.23 11.70 -4.44
CA CYS A 144 -5.21 12.52 -3.78
C CYS A 144 -4.21 13.10 -4.78
N SER A 145 -3.78 12.33 -5.79
CA SER A 145 -2.86 12.80 -6.82
C SER A 145 -3.47 13.90 -7.69
N VAL A 146 -4.72 13.70 -8.12
CA VAL A 146 -5.48 14.71 -8.88
C VAL A 146 -5.63 15.98 -8.04
N VAL A 147 -6.11 15.86 -6.79
CA VAL A 147 -6.25 17.01 -5.89
C VAL A 147 -4.92 17.72 -5.70
N ALA A 148 -3.82 17.00 -5.46
CA ALA A 148 -2.50 17.59 -5.25
C ALA A 148 -1.99 18.38 -6.47
N ILE A 149 -2.18 17.86 -7.68
CA ILE A 149 -1.78 18.52 -8.93
C ILE A 149 -2.60 19.81 -9.13
N PHE A 150 -3.92 19.74 -8.94
CA PHE A 150 -4.80 20.88 -9.18
C PHE A 150 -4.88 21.86 -8.01
N MET A 151 -4.41 21.52 -6.80
CA MET A 151 -4.48 22.37 -5.61
C MET A 151 -3.76 23.71 -5.83
N GLY A 152 -2.60 23.70 -6.49
CA GLY A 152 -1.87 24.93 -6.81
C GLY A 152 -2.62 25.85 -7.77
N PHE A 153 -3.41 25.30 -8.69
CA PHE A 153 -4.24 26.04 -9.62
C PHE A 153 -5.49 26.59 -8.91
N ILE A 154 -6.17 25.75 -8.12
CA ILE A 154 -7.36 26.10 -7.35
C ILE A 154 -7.04 27.23 -6.35
N VAL A 155 -5.94 27.13 -5.61
CA VAL A 155 -5.54 28.17 -4.64
C VAL A 155 -5.24 29.50 -5.34
N LYS A 156 -4.70 29.49 -6.56
CA LYS A 156 -4.51 30.72 -7.36
C LYS A 156 -5.83 31.31 -7.85
N LEU A 157 -6.80 30.48 -8.23
CA LEU A 157 -8.11 30.92 -8.72
C LEU A 157 -8.93 31.62 -7.62
N PHE A 158 -8.83 31.17 -6.37
CA PHE A 158 -9.58 31.73 -5.24
C PHE A 158 -8.84 32.86 -4.49
N LYS A 159 -7.57 33.13 -4.81
CA LYS A 159 -6.79 34.24 -4.21
C LYS A 159 -6.82 35.54 -5.02
N ASN A 160 -7.31 35.49 -6.26
CA ASN A 160 -7.64 36.66 -7.08
C ASN A 160 -9.13 36.95 -7.00
#